data_AF-A0A641S498-F1
#
_entry.id   AF-A0A641S498-F1
#
_cell.length_a   1.000
_cell.length_b   1.000
_cell.length_c   1.000
_cell.angle_alpha   90.00
_cell.angle_beta   90.00
_cell.angle_gamma   90.00
#
_symmetry.space_group_name_H-M   'P 1'
#
loop_
_entity.id
_entity.type
_entity.pdbx_description
1 polymer ?
#
loop_
_entity_poly.entity_id
_entity_poly.type
_entity_poly.pdbx_seq_one_letter_code
_entity_poly.pdbx_strand_id
1 'polypeptide(L)'
;LHIHCVLHLNKNDNNTRGHIGTELENKAETVLIISKNKQDSNISEVRPMHMRDKEFSSWAFHIDDNSLPVLDDGYHITVVKPKDKPLTSLPDDLHAKVLRTVFEGESPQRYLELVKAISQAYAQEGYKRGDNAVKDMLKIFCERKLITKDKDGYHYHPALLPLK
;
A
#
# COMPACT_ATOMS: atom_id res chain seq x y z
N LEU A 1 6.40 17.74 30.17
CA LEU A 1 6.60 18.69 29.06
C LEU A 1 5.97 18.07 27.82
N HIS A 2 5.09 18.80 27.14
CA HIS A 2 4.46 18.34 25.90
C HIS A 2 4.91 19.26 24.76
N ILE A 3 5.47 18.69 23.70
CA ILE A 3 6.01 19.44 22.56
C ILE A 3 5.23 19.05 21.32
N HIS A 4 4.66 20.04 20.64
CA HIS A 4 4.01 19.88 19.34
C HIS A 4 4.91 20.45 18.26
N CYS A 5 5.10 19.69 17.19
CA CYS A 5 5.86 20.12 16.02
C CYS A 5 4.98 20.00 14.78
N VAL A 6 4.95 21.06 13.98
CA VAL A 6 4.28 21.05 12.67
C VAL A 6 5.34 20.80 11.60
N LEU A 7 5.19 19.68 10.89
CA LEU A 7 6.07 19.30 9.79
C LEU A 7 5.34 19.41 8.46
N HIS A 8 5.90 20.20 7.55
CA HIS A 8 5.42 20.24 6.17
C HIS A 8 6.03 19.08 5.38
N LEU A 9 5.19 18.39 4.61
CA LEU A 9 5.63 17.35 3.68
C LEU A 9 6.20 17.97 2.40
N ASN A 10 7.14 17.27 1.78
CA ASN A 10 7.66 17.60 0.47
C ASN A 10 6.57 17.52 -0.60
N LYS A 11 6.54 18.50 -1.50
CA LYS A 11 5.54 18.60 -2.59
C LYS A 11 5.54 17.41 -3.55
N ASN A 12 6.64 16.65 -3.64
CA ASN A 12 6.86 15.65 -4.68
C ASN A 12 6.73 14.20 -4.20
N ASP A 13 6.93 13.90 -2.91
CA ASP A 13 7.02 12.52 -2.41
C ASP A 13 6.32 12.27 -1.07
N ASN A 14 5.60 13.27 -0.52
CA ASN A 14 4.89 13.19 0.76
C ASN A 14 5.76 12.78 1.97
N ASN A 15 7.09 12.91 1.88
CA ASN A 15 8.00 12.66 3.00
C ASN A 15 8.20 13.93 3.84
N THR A 16 8.48 13.78 5.13
CA THR A 16 8.90 14.91 5.98
C THR A 16 10.22 15.48 5.47
N ARG A 17 10.31 16.81 5.39
CA ARG A 17 11.46 17.48 4.76
C ARG A 17 12.73 17.46 5.62
N GLY A 18 13.80 16.85 5.10
CA GLY A 18 15.16 16.92 5.63
C GLY A 18 15.44 15.99 6.82
N HIS A 19 16.71 15.89 7.22
CA HIS A 19 17.16 15.00 8.31
C HIS A 19 16.39 15.21 9.62
N ILE A 20 16.09 16.47 9.95
CA ILE A 20 15.35 16.83 11.17
C ILE A 20 13.90 16.32 11.10
N GLY A 21 13.24 16.41 9.95
CA GLY A 21 11.86 15.92 9.80
C GLY A 21 11.76 14.42 10.07
N THR A 22 12.68 13.65 9.49
CA THR A 22 12.75 12.19 9.67
C THR A 22 13.04 11.82 11.13
N GLU A 23 13.99 12.48 11.79
CA GLU A 23 14.28 12.20 13.19
C GLU A 23 13.11 12.57 14.11
N LEU A 24 12.41 13.68 13.85
CA LEU A 24 11.22 14.05 14.62
C LEU A 24 10.09 13.03 14.45
N GLU A 25 9.84 12.55 13.22
CA GLU A 25 8.88 11.48 12.97
C GLU A 25 9.24 10.20 13.75
N ASN A 26 10.51 9.80 13.72
CA ASN A 26 10.99 8.59 14.40
C ASN A 26 10.94 8.68 15.94
N LYS A 27 11.14 9.89 16.50
CA LYS A 27 11.18 10.11 17.96
C LYS A 27 9.83 10.51 18.55
N ALA A 28 8.88 10.95 17.74
CA ALA A 28 7.56 11.33 18.20
C ALA A 28 6.82 10.14 18.83
N GLU A 29 6.02 10.45 19.85
CA GLU A 29 5.07 9.51 20.45
C GLU A 29 3.84 9.33 19.57
N THR A 30 3.38 10.44 18.97
CA THR A 30 2.22 10.50 18.07
C THR A 30 2.56 11.34 16.86
N VAL A 31 2.35 10.78 15.67
CA VAL A 31 2.46 11.45 14.38
C VAL A 31 1.09 11.41 13.71
N LEU A 32 0.54 12.58 13.43
CA LEU A 32 -0.74 12.75 12.75
C LEU A 32 -0.51 13.33 11.36
N ILE A 33 -1.30 12.89 10.40
CA ILE A 33 -1.40 13.54 9.09
C ILE A 33 -2.70 14.32 9.05
N ILE A 34 -2.57 15.59 8.67
CA ILE A 34 -3.70 16.46 8.36
C ILE A 34 -3.68 16.72 6.86
N SER A 35 -4.77 16.39 6.16
CA SER A 35 -4.89 16.61 4.71
C SER A 35 -6.26 17.17 4.37
N LYS A 36 -6.32 18.06 3.37
CA LYS A 36 -7.59 18.50 2.80
C LYS A 36 -8.32 17.34 2.14
N ASN A 37 -9.64 17.25 2.34
CA ASN A 37 -10.45 16.29 1.64
C ASN A 37 -10.43 16.58 0.13
N LYS A 38 -10.54 15.52 -0.69
CA LYS A 38 -10.43 15.61 -2.15
C LYS A 38 -11.70 16.11 -2.84
N GLN A 39 -12.85 15.91 -2.20
CA GLN A 39 -14.17 16.28 -2.71
C GLN A 39 -14.58 17.67 -2.18
N ASP A 40 -14.17 18.01 -0.96
CA ASP A 40 -14.41 19.30 -0.31
C ASP A 40 -13.12 19.84 0.34
N SER A 41 -12.59 20.95 -0.18
CA SER A 41 -11.37 21.58 0.34
C SER A 41 -11.58 22.33 1.66
N ASN A 42 -12.82 22.55 2.10
CA ASN A 42 -13.12 23.14 3.40
C ASN A 42 -12.91 22.12 4.53
N ILE A 43 -13.10 20.84 4.23
CA ILE A 43 -12.92 19.74 5.18
C ILE A 43 -11.43 19.36 5.25
N SER A 44 -10.94 19.20 6.48
CA SER A 44 -9.59 18.73 6.79
C SER A 44 -9.70 17.42 7.56
N GLU A 45 -9.10 16.37 7.01
CA GLU A 45 -9.07 15.03 7.60
C GLU A 45 -7.84 14.85 8.46
N VAL A 46 -8.03 14.28 9.64
CA VAL A 46 -6.98 13.93 10.60
C VAL A 46 -6.91 12.43 10.74
N ARG A 47 -5.73 11.87 10.46
CA ARG A 47 -5.48 10.43 10.56
C ARG A 47 -4.20 10.13 11.32
N PRO A 48 -4.15 9.05 12.11
CA PRO A 48 -2.90 8.58 12.67
C PRO A 48 -1.97 8.12 11.55
N MET A 49 -0.70 8.48 11.66
CA MET A 49 0.37 7.96 10.80
C MET A 49 1.24 6.98 11.57
N HIS A 50 1.63 7.35 12.79
CA HIS A 50 2.37 6.50 13.71
C HIS A 50 1.96 6.84 15.14
N MET A 51 1.62 5.84 15.93
CA MET A 51 1.32 5.99 17.35
C MET A 51 1.99 4.87 18.12
N ARG A 52 2.62 5.20 19.25
CA ARG A 52 3.23 4.21 20.14
C ARG A 52 2.23 3.59 21.12
N ASP A 53 1.15 4.32 21.41
CA ASP A 53 0.02 3.87 22.23
C ASP A 53 -1.21 3.66 21.34
N LYS A 54 -2.39 3.49 21.95
CA LYS A 54 -3.66 3.18 21.28
C LYS A 54 -3.98 4.17 20.15
N GLU A 55 -4.10 3.63 18.94
CA GLU A 55 -4.58 4.38 17.77
C GLU A 55 -6.05 4.79 17.93
N PHE A 56 -6.38 5.98 17.42
CA PHE A 56 -7.75 6.49 17.35
C PHE A 56 -8.30 6.42 15.93
N SER A 57 -9.63 6.37 15.82
CA SER A 57 -10.31 6.42 14.52
C SER A 57 -10.13 7.79 13.89
N SER A 58 -9.79 7.83 12.61
CA SER A 58 -9.65 9.10 11.89
C SER A 58 -10.93 9.93 12.02
N TRP A 59 -10.77 11.25 12.06
CA TRP A 59 -11.86 12.22 12.17
C TRP A 59 -11.59 13.42 11.27
N ALA A 60 -12.59 14.28 11.08
CA ALA A 60 -12.42 15.48 10.27
C ALA A 60 -12.98 16.71 10.97
N PHE A 61 -12.49 17.87 10.54
CA PHE A 61 -12.97 19.17 10.96
C PHE A 61 -13.00 20.14 9.78
N HIS A 62 -13.83 21.17 9.89
CA HIS A 62 -13.79 22.33 9.03
C HIS A 62 -13.46 23.58 9.87
N ILE A 63 -13.15 24.68 9.18
CA ILE A 63 -12.97 25.98 9.83
C ILE A 63 -14.29 26.73 9.69
N ASP A 64 -14.89 27.13 10.80
CA ASP A 64 -16.14 27.88 10.80
C ASP A 64 -15.92 29.38 10.48
N ASP A 65 -17.01 30.14 10.44
CA ASP A 65 -16.98 31.59 10.18
C ASP A 65 -16.21 32.38 11.25
N ASN A 66 -16.01 31.80 12.44
CA ASN A 66 -15.21 32.37 13.53
C ASN A 66 -13.73 32.00 13.42
N SER A 67 -13.32 31.34 12.33
CA SER A 67 -11.97 30.82 12.13
C SER A 67 -11.55 29.75 13.14
N LEU A 68 -12.50 29.02 13.72
CA LEU A 68 -12.26 27.94 14.69
C LEU A 68 -12.43 26.56 14.04
N PRO A 69 -11.62 25.56 14.45
CA PRO A 69 -11.82 24.18 14.02
C PRO A 69 -13.05 23.58 14.70
N VAL A 70 -14.00 23.11 13.89
CA VAL A 70 -15.23 22.44 14.34
C VAL A 70 -15.29 21.04 13.77
N LEU A 71 -15.59 20.05 14.62
CA LEU A 71 -15.73 18.65 14.20
C LEU A 71 -16.81 18.51 13.14
N ASP A 72 -16.51 17.69 12.14
CA ASP A 72 -17.46 17.34 11.09
C ASP A 72 -18.06 15.95 11.38
N ASP A 73 -19.11 15.91 12.20
CA ASP A 73 -19.74 14.67 12.68
C ASP A 73 -20.46 13.89 11.57
N GLY A 74 -20.80 14.54 10.46
CA GLY A 74 -21.39 13.90 9.28
C GLY A 74 -20.35 13.21 8.40
N TYR A 75 -19.07 13.52 8.61
CA TYR A 75 -17.98 13.05 7.78
C TYR A 75 -17.55 11.62 8.14
N HIS A 76 -18.13 10.64 7.45
CA HIS A 76 -17.67 9.26 7.50
C HIS A 76 -16.38 9.13 6.69
N ILE A 77 -15.23 9.14 7.36
CA ILE A 77 -13.98 8.71 6.74
C ILE A 77 -14.18 7.27 6.31
N THR A 78 -14.30 7.06 5.00
CA THR A 78 -14.08 5.75 4.41
C THR A 78 -12.64 5.42 4.72
N VAL A 79 -12.46 4.63 5.78
CA VAL A 79 -11.20 4.18 6.37
C VAL A 79 -10.14 4.15 5.29
N VAL A 80 -9.11 4.99 5.45
CA VAL A 80 -7.90 4.96 4.64
C VAL A 80 -7.56 3.48 4.47
N LYS A 81 -7.64 2.97 3.23
CA LYS A 81 -7.51 1.53 2.98
C LYS A 81 -6.31 1.04 3.80
N PRO A 82 -6.49 0.07 4.71
CA PRO A 82 -5.41 -0.41 5.56
C PRO A 82 -4.21 -0.66 4.66
N LYS A 83 -3.04 -0.17 5.07
CA LYS A 83 -1.80 -0.16 4.29
C LYS A 83 -1.72 -1.49 3.54
N ASP A 84 -1.83 -1.40 2.22
CA ASP A 84 -2.05 -2.53 1.35
C ASP A 84 -1.01 -3.61 1.67
N LYS A 85 -1.47 -4.76 2.19
CA LYS A 85 -0.56 -5.84 2.59
C LYS A 85 0.37 -6.17 1.41
N PRO A 86 1.68 -6.37 1.66
CA PRO A 86 2.61 -6.75 0.59
C PRO A 86 2.14 -8.07 -0.01
N LEU A 87 2.32 -8.24 -1.32
CA LEU A 87 1.89 -9.48 -2.01
C LEU A 87 2.52 -10.70 -1.35
N THR A 88 3.74 -10.58 -0.86
CA THR A 88 4.49 -11.63 -0.16
C THR A 88 3.85 -12.14 1.14
N SER A 89 2.85 -11.43 1.66
CA SER A 89 2.11 -11.81 2.88
C SER A 89 0.72 -12.37 2.60
N LEU A 90 0.36 -12.55 1.34
CA LEU A 90 -0.92 -13.13 0.95
C LEU A 90 -0.88 -14.66 1.08
N PRO A 91 -2.03 -15.33 1.18
CA PRO A 91 -2.09 -16.78 1.29
C PRO A 91 -1.58 -17.50 0.03
N ASP A 92 -0.93 -18.65 0.21
CA ASP A 92 -0.40 -19.50 -0.87
C ASP A 92 -1.45 -19.91 -1.90
N ASP A 93 -2.65 -20.19 -1.44
CA ASP A 93 -3.81 -20.58 -2.22
C ASP A 93 -4.24 -19.45 -3.18
N LEU A 94 -4.10 -18.19 -2.76
CA LEU A 94 -4.29 -17.05 -3.64
C LEU A 94 -3.18 -16.97 -4.68
N HIS A 95 -1.92 -17.17 -4.29
CA HIS A 95 -0.78 -17.19 -5.21
C HIS A 95 -0.94 -18.29 -6.27
N ALA A 96 -1.38 -19.49 -5.87
CA ALA A 96 -1.65 -20.61 -6.75
C ALA A 96 -2.81 -20.31 -7.72
N LYS A 97 -3.85 -19.60 -7.25
CA LYS A 97 -4.94 -19.16 -8.11
C LYS A 97 -4.46 -18.16 -9.17
N VAL A 98 -3.70 -17.13 -8.75
CA VAL A 98 -3.12 -16.12 -9.64
C VAL A 98 -2.20 -16.75 -10.69
N LEU A 99 -1.31 -17.65 -10.28
CA LEU A 99 -0.41 -18.33 -11.22
C LEU A 99 -1.18 -19.21 -12.20
N ARG A 100 -2.20 -19.96 -11.75
CA ARG A 100 -3.06 -20.69 -12.68
C ARG A 100 -3.71 -19.78 -13.70
N THR A 101 -4.33 -18.68 -13.28
CA THR A 101 -4.96 -17.72 -14.22
C THR A 101 -3.97 -17.15 -15.24
N VAL A 102 -2.73 -16.87 -14.85
CA VAL A 102 -1.70 -16.34 -15.76
C VAL A 102 -1.25 -17.37 -16.80
N PHE A 103 -1.17 -18.65 -16.41
CA PHE A 103 -0.63 -19.73 -17.25
C PHE A 103 -1.72 -20.66 -17.84
N GLU A 104 -3.00 -20.35 -17.63
CA GLU A 104 -4.14 -21.05 -18.25
C GLU A 104 -4.28 -20.69 -19.75
N GLY A 105 -3.72 -19.56 -20.18
CA GLY A 105 -3.66 -19.11 -21.58
C GLY A 105 -2.26 -19.22 -22.20
N GLU A 106 -1.94 -18.30 -23.11
CA GLU A 106 -0.59 -18.23 -23.69
C GLU A 106 0.45 -17.86 -22.63
N SER A 107 1.46 -18.72 -22.49
CA SER A 107 2.54 -18.51 -21.53
C SER A 107 3.36 -17.27 -21.92
N PRO A 108 3.57 -16.33 -20.97
CA PRO A 108 4.36 -15.12 -21.25
C PRO A 108 5.76 -15.49 -21.75
N GLN A 109 6.21 -14.82 -22.81
CA GLN A 109 7.52 -15.06 -23.42
C GLN A 109 8.57 -14.08 -22.88
N ARG A 110 8.15 -12.83 -22.66
CA ARG A 110 9.02 -11.76 -22.16
C ARG A 110 8.77 -11.48 -20.69
N TYR A 111 9.82 -11.07 -19.99
CA TYR A 111 9.73 -10.73 -18.57
C TYR A 111 8.69 -9.62 -18.30
N LEU A 112 8.62 -8.61 -19.18
CA LEU A 112 7.65 -7.52 -19.04
C LEU A 112 6.20 -7.99 -19.23
N GLU A 113 5.97 -8.97 -20.10
CA GLU A 113 4.64 -9.59 -20.29
C GLU A 113 4.24 -10.37 -19.04
N LEU A 114 5.18 -11.13 -18.46
CA LEU A 114 4.95 -11.86 -17.22
C LEU A 114 4.59 -10.92 -16.05
N VAL A 115 5.34 -9.82 -15.88
CA VAL A 115 5.05 -8.82 -14.84
C VAL A 115 3.65 -8.23 -15.03
N LYS A 116 3.27 -7.88 -16.27
CA LYS A 116 1.94 -7.34 -16.58
C LYS A 116 0.83 -8.34 -16.32
N ALA A 117 1.00 -9.60 -16.76
CA ALA A 117 0.00 -10.65 -16.59
C ALA A 117 -0.24 -10.96 -15.10
N ILE A 118 0.82 -11.10 -14.31
CA ILE A 118 0.71 -11.31 -12.86
C ILE A 118 0.08 -10.11 -12.17
N SER A 119 0.46 -8.88 -12.55
CA SER A 119 -0.14 -7.66 -12.00
C SER A 119 -1.65 -7.61 -12.26
N GLN A 120 -2.08 -7.96 -13.47
CA GLN A 120 -3.50 -8.03 -13.84
C GLN A 120 -4.25 -9.12 -13.08
N ALA A 121 -3.68 -10.31 -12.94
CA ALA A 121 -4.30 -11.41 -12.21
C ALA A 121 -4.46 -11.08 -10.71
N TYR A 122 -3.47 -10.46 -10.06
CA TYR A 122 -3.65 -9.95 -8.69
C TYR A 122 -4.72 -8.87 -8.60
N ALA A 123 -4.82 -7.99 -9.60
CA ALA A 123 -5.85 -6.95 -9.62
C ALA A 123 -7.27 -7.52 -9.76
N GLN A 124 -7.45 -8.61 -10.51
CA GLN A 124 -8.74 -9.33 -10.63
C GLN A 124 -9.18 -9.94 -9.30
N GLU A 125 -8.23 -10.41 -8.49
CA GLU A 125 -8.48 -10.92 -7.14
C GLU A 125 -8.59 -9.80 -6.07
N GLY A 126 -8.57 -8.53 -6.49
CA GLY A 126 -8.73 -7.37 -5.59
C GLY A 126 -7.44 -6.81 -5.00
N TYR A 127 -6.26 -7.33 -5.38
CA TYR A 127 -4.95 -6.95 -4.84
C TYR A 127 -4.10 -6.19 -5.86
N LYS A 128 -4.59 -5.04 -6.35
CA LYS A 128 -3.84 -4.20 -7.30
C LYS A 128 -2.57 -3.64 -6.64
N ARG A 129 -1.41 -3.82 -7.28
CA ARG A 129 -0.11 -3.32 -6.79
C ARG A 129 0.73 -2.73 -7.92
N GLY A 130 1.71 -1.91 -7.56
CA GLY A 130 2.68 -1.36 -8.50
C GLY A 130 3.71 -2.41 -8.94
N ASP A 131 4.37 -2.17 -10.08
CA ASP A 131 5.29 -3.11 -10.73
C ASP A 131 6.42 -3.61 -9.80
N ASN A 132 6.92 -2.77 -8.90
CA ASN A 132 8.00 -3.17 -7.98
C ASN A 132 7.55 -4.28 -7.03
N ALA A 133 6.34 -4.19 -6.47
CA ALA A 133 5.81 -5.23 -5.59
C ALA A 133 5.57 -6.55 -6.34
N VAL A 134 5.18 -6.48 -7.62
CA VAL A 134 5.02 -7.66 -8.47
C VAL A 134 6.36 -8.30 -8.80
N LYS A 135 7.39 -7.49 -9.09
CA LYS A 135 8.77 -7.97 -9.32
C LYS A 135 9.34 -8.66 -8.09
N ASP A 136 9.10 -8.11 -6.90
CA ASP A 136 9.54 -8.71 -5.64
C ASP A 136 8.88 -10.08 -5.42
N MET A 137 7.58 -10.20 -5.69
CA MET A 137 6.88 -11.48 -5.61
C MET A 137 7.37 -12.49 -6.67
N LEU A 138 7.61 -12.02 -7.89
CA LEU A 138 8.17 -12.83 -8.96
C LEU A 138 9.53 -13.42 -8.60
N LYS A 139 10.38 -12.64 -7.91
CA LYS A 139 11.66 -13.13 -7.40
C LYS A 139 11.46 -14.34 -6.50
N ILE A 140 10.49 -14.29 -5.59
CA ILE A 140 10.15 -15.41 -4.69
C ILE A 140 9.64 -16.62 -5.47
N PHE A 141 8.77 -16.42 -6.47
CA PHE A 141 8.30 -17.51 -7.33
C PHE A 141 9.44 -18.20 -8.08
N CYS A 142 10.41 -17.44 -8.59
CA CYS A 142 11.59 -17.98 -9.26
C CYS A 142 12.54 -18.68 -8.27
N GLU A 143 12.80 -18.10 -7.09
CA GLU A 143 13.64 -18.69 -6.03
C GLU A 143 13.08 -20.05 -5.58
N ARG A 144 11.76 -20.16 -5.48
CA ARG A 144 11.06 -21.41 -5.12
C ARG A 144 10.83 -22.35 -6.30
N LYS A 145 11.32 -22.00 -7.50
CA LYS A 145 11.16 -22.76 -8.75
C LYS A 145 9.69 -22.99 -9.16
N LEU A 146 8.77 -22.15 -8.65
CA LEU A 146 7.36 -22.15 -9.06
C LEU A 146 7.22 -21.63 -10.49
N ILE A 147 8.06 -20.66 -10.87
CA ILE A 147 8.21 -20.21 -12.25
C ILE A 147 9.65 -20.48 -12.69
N THR A 148 9.81 -21.08 -13.88
CA THR A 148 11.11 -21.23 -14.53
C THR A 148 11.08 -20.63 -15.93
N LYS A 149 12.22 -20.18 -16.43
CA LYS A 149 12.37 -19.71 -17.80
C LYS A 149 13.17 -20.72 -18.62
N ASP A 150 12.69 -21.06 -19.81
CA ASP A 150 13.42 -21.85 -20.79
C ASP A 150 13.49 -21.14 -22.16
N LYS A 151 13.73 -21.90 -23.24
CA LYS A 151 13.78 -21.38 -24.61
C LYS A 151 12.41 -21.03 -25.18
N ASP A 152 11.36 -21.62 -24.64
CA ASP A 152 9.97 -21.52 -25.09
C ASP A 152 9.13 -20.61 -24.18
N GLY A 153 9.76 -19.94 -23.20
CA GLY A 153 9.13 -18.89 -22.39
C GLY A 153 9.22 -19.14 -20.89
N TYR A 154 8.25 -18.59 -20.15
CA TYR A 154 8.08 -18.87 -18.72
C TYR A 154 7.09 -20.01 -18.52
N HIS A 155 7.38 -20.89 -17.55
CA HIS A 155 6.57 -22.06 -17.23
C HIS A 155 6.25 -22.10 -15.74
N TYR A 156 5.03 -22.51 -15.42
CA TYR A 156 4.54 -22.65 -14.05
C TYR A 156 4.51 -24.12 -13.61
N HIS A 157 5.07 -24.40 -12.43
CA HIS A 157 5.16 -25.74 -11.83
C HIS A 157 4.21 -25.87 -10.61
N PRO A 158 2.96 -26.31 -10.81
CA PRO A 158 1.98 -26.41 -9.73
C PRO A 158 2.30 -27.48 -8.67
N ALA A 159 3.18 -28.44 -8.99
CA ALA A 159 3.55 -29.56 -8.12
C ALA A 159 4.43 -29.17 -6.91
N LEU A 160 4.86 -27.91 -6.81
CA LEU A 160 5.74 -27.41 -5.74
C LEU A 160 5.00 -26.60 -4.66
N LEU A 161 3.67 -26.77 -4.54
CA LEU A 161 2.86 -26.22 -3.44
C LEU A 161 2.60 -27.31 -2.38
N PRO A 162 2.63 -27.02 -1.06
CA PRO A 162 2.49 -25.69 -0.43
C PRO A 162 3.82 -25.02 -0.03
N LEU A 163 3.79 -23.71 0.28
CA LEU A 163 4.94 -22.96 0.83
C LEU A 163 5.17 -23.40 2.29
N LYS A 164 5.76 -24.58 2.50
CA LYS A 164 6.38 -24.93 3.80
C LYS A 164 7.73 -24.24 3.94
#